data_AF-A0A7Y9SPH8-F1
#
_entry.id   AF-A0A7Y9SPH8-F1
#
_cell.length_a   1.000
_cell.length_b   1.000
_cell.length_c   1.000
_cell.angle_alpha   90.00
_cell.angle_beta   90.00
_cell.angle_gamma   90.00
#
_symmetry.space_group_name_H-M   'P 1'
#
loop_
_entity.id
_entity.type
_entity.pdbx_description
1 polymer ?
#
loop_
_entity_poly.entity_id
_entity_poly.type
_entity_poly.pdbx_seq_one_letter_code
_entity_poly.pdbx_strand_id
1 'polypeptide(L)'
;MKLVIACGALCSLLLAGTAAAQTTPTAPTAAHKQQLQQRLKAADANGDGLISRSEADASLPRIAKRFDALDGNRDGQLSPDELRAAMQAMQQAKQREP
;
A
#
# COMPACT_ATOMS: atom_id res chain seq x y z
N MET A 1 -24.62 -0.52 -61.16
CA MET A 1 -25.08 0.59 -60.27
C MET A 1 -24.77 0.14 -58.84
N LYS A 2 -24.03 0.80 -57.94
CA LYS A 2 -23.45 2.15 -57.75
C LYS A 2 -22.13 1.92 -56.94
N LEU A 3 -21.01 2.63 -57.14
CA LEU A 3 -20.68 3.97 -56.56
C LEU A 3 -20.88 3.95 -55.02
N VAL A 4 -20.02 4.36 -54.07
CA VAL A 4 -18.71 5.05 -53.98
C VAL A 4 -18.42 5.33 -52.47
N ILE A 5 -17.17 5.73 -52.15
CA ILE A 5 -16.78 6.82 -51.19
C ILE A 5 -16.82 6.59 -49.66
N ALA A 6 -15.61 6.76 -49.10
CA ALA A 6 -15.11 7.50 -47.92
C ALA A 6 -16.04 8.14 -46.86
N CYS A 7 -15.38 8.69 -45.82
CA CYS A 7 -15.87 9.48 -44.69
C CYS A 7 -16.55 8.64 -43.60
N GLY A 8 -16.17 8.74 -42.33
CA GLY A 8 -15.94 9.99 -41.62
C GLY A 8 -17.27 10.47 -41.05
N ALA A 9 -17.30 10.61 -39.72
CA ALA A 9 -18.31 11.32 -38.92
C ALA A 9 -19.63 10.60 -38.56
N LEU A 10 -19.82 10.50 -37.23
CA LEU A 10 -21.05 10.75 -36.47
C LEU A 10 -22.23 9.77 -36.59
N CYS A 11 -22.41 8.97 -35.54
CA CYS A 11 -23.75 8.64 -35.06
C CYS A 11 -23.74 8.50 -33.53
N SER A 12 -24.36 9.46 -32.86
CA SER A 12 -24.50 9.57 -31.42
C SER A 12 -25.54 8.58 -30.86
N LEU A 13 -25.28 8.14 -29.62
CA LEU A 13 -26.24 7.87 -28.54
C LEU A 13 -27.18 6.64 -28.69
N LEU A 14 -27.01 5.64 -27.81
CA LEU A 14 -27.96 5.31 -26.72
C LEU A 14 -27.47 4.12 -25.86
N LEU A 15 -27.82 4.21 -24.57
CA LEU A 15 -27.45 3.41 -23.39
C LEU A 15 -27.82 1.92 -23.47
N ALA A 16 -26.96 1.03 -22.93
CA ALA A 16 -27.22 0.24 -21.71
C ALA A 16 -26.28 -1.00 -21.57
N GLY A 17 -25.52 -1.01 -20.48
CA GLY A 17 -25.21 -2.21 -19.68
C GLY A 17 -24.44 -3.37 -20.32
N THR A 18 -23.11 -3.36 -20.20
CA THR A 18 -22.37 -4.56 -19.77
C THR A 18 -21.26 -4.15 -18.80
N ALA A 19 -21.17 -4.92 -17.72
CA ALA A 19 -20.41 -4.65 -16.51
C ALA A 19 -18.90 -4.54 -16.76
N ALA A 20 -18.36 -3.32 -16.70
CA ALA A 20 -16.95 -3.14 -16.41
C ALA A 20 -16.76 -3.23 -14.89
N ALA A 21 -16.13 -4.32 -14.46
CA ALA A 21 -15.73 -4.62 -13.10
C ALA A 21 -15.07 -3.41 -12.41
N GLN A 22 -15.73 -2.85 -11.40
CA GLN A 22 -15.07 -2.01 -10.41
C GLN A 22 -14.58 -2.90 -9.27
N THR A 23 -13.53 -3.69 -9.53
CA THR A 23 -12.67 -4.15 -8.43
C THR A 23 -11.82 -2.95 -8.05
N THR A 24 -12.33 -2.10 -7.17
CA THR A 24 -11.53 -1.08 -6.52
C THR A 24 -10.41 -1.79 -5.76
N PRO A 25 -9.12 -1.62 -6.14
CA PRO A 25 -8.06 -1.94 -5.21
C PRO A 25 -8.18 -0.88 -4.12
N THR A 26 -8.63 -1.27 -2.93
CA THR A 26 -8.61 -0.40 -1.75
C THR A 26 -7.16 -0.09 -1.43
N ALA A 27 -6.59 0.88 -2.14
CA ALA A 27 -5.34 1.51 -1.78
C ALA A 27 -5.53 2.03 -0.35
N PRO A 28 -4.54 1.84 0.54
CA PRO A 28 -4.63 2.37 1.89
C PRO A 28 -4.88 3.88 1.77
N THR A 29 -6.05 4.31 2.23
CA THR A 29 -6.43 5.73 2.26
C THR A 29 -5.34 6.51 2.99
N ALA A 30 -5.06 7.74 2.56
CA ALA A 30 -3.99 8.58 3.12
C ALA A 30 -4.02 8.65 4.66
N ALA A 31 -5.21 8.56 5.26
CA ALA A 31 -5.43 8.48 6.71
C ALA A 31 -4.72 7.29 7.39
N HIS A 32 -4.69 6.10 6.77
CA HIS A 32 -4.01 4.92 7.34
C HIS A 32 -2.49 5.06 7.31
N LYS A 33 -1.93 5.70 6.28
CA LYS A 33 -0.49 6.00 6.20
C LYS A 33 -0.07 6.99 7.29
N GLN A 34 -0.89 8.02 7.52
CA GLN A 34 -0.59 9.05 8.53
C GLN A 34 -0.64 8.49 9.95
N GLN A 35 -1.61 7.64 10.27
CA GLN A 35 -1.70 7.01 11.59
C GLN A 35 -0.51 6.08 11.87
N LEU A 36 -0.02 5.38 10.84
CA LEU A 36 1.20 4.58 10.98
C LEU A 36 2.43 5.46 11.19
N GLN A 37 2.59 6.50 10.37
CA GLN A 37 3.69 7.45 10.53
C GLN A 37 3.70 8.09 11.92
N GLN A 38 2.54 8.48 12.45
CA GLN A 38 2.45 9.04 13.81
C GLN A 38 2.87 8.03 14.88
N ARG A 39 2.50 6.75 14.73
CA ARG A 39 2.90 5.68 15.65
C ARG A 39 4.39 5.37 15.59
N LEU A 40 4.97 5.38 14.39
CA LEU A 40 6.41 5.22 14.20
C LEU A 40 7.14 6.40 14.80
N LYS A 41 6.70 7.63 14.50
CA LYS A 41 7.27 8.85 15.03
C LYS A 41 7.11 9.01 16.55
N ALA A 42 6.13 8.33 17.15
CA ALA A 42 5.97 8.27 18.61
C ALA A 42 6.91 7.26 19.28
N ALA A 43 7.43 6.29 18.52
CA ALA A 43 8.36 5.28 19.01
C ALA A 43 9.83 5.60 18.68
N ASP A 44 10.06 6.39 17.63
CA ASP A 44 11.32 7.01 17.27
C ASP A 44 11.67 8.09 18.30
N ALA A 45 12.51 7.73 19.27
CA ALA A 45 12.88 8.60 20.37
C ALA A 45 14.02 9.53 19.99
N ASN A 46 14.86 9.11 19.04
CA ASN A 46 16.03 9.84 18.59
C ASN A 46 15.70 10.86 17.45
N GLY A 47 14.57 10.70 16.76
CA GLY A 47 14.06 11.59 15.72
C GLY A 47 14.69 11.40 14.34
N ASP A 48 15.32 10.27 14.06
CA ASP A 48 15.98 9.95 12.79
C ASP A 48 15.03 9.38 11.72
N GLY A 49 13.79 9.06 12.11
CA GLY A 49 12.76 8.48 11.25
C GLY A 49 12.85 6.97 11.08
N LEU A 50 13.74 6.30 11.81
CA LEU A 50 13.93 4.86 11.89
C LEU A 50 13.56 4.38 13.31
N ILE A 51 13.42 3.07 13.48
CA ILE A 51 13.23 2.46 14.80
C ILE A 51 14.38 1.49 15.06
N SER A 52 15.31 1.86 15.93
CA SER A 52 16.37 0.94 16.36
C SER A 52 15.81 -0.19 17.23
N ARG A 53 16.59 -1.27 17.39
CA ARG A 53 16.20 -2.40 18.27
C ARG A 53 15.94 -1.97 19.71
N SER A 54 16.74 -1.03 20.24
CA SER A 54 16.58 -0.48 21.58
C SER A 54 15.29 0.32 21.72
N GLU A 55 14.94 1.12 20.71
CA GLU A 55 13.69 1.88 20.67
C GLU A 55 12.47 0.98 20.50
N ALA A 56 12.59 -0.06 19.67
CA ALA A 56 11.57 -1.09 19.55
C ALA A 56 11.33 -1.81 20.88
N ASP A 57 12.38 -2.16 21.62
CA ASP A 57 12.25 -2.84 22.91
C ASP A 57 11.59 -1.94 23.97
N ALA A 58 12.00 -0.67 24.03
CA ALA A 58 11.49 0.30 24.98
C ALA A 58 10.04 0.71 24.72
N SER A 59 9.67 0.95 23.46
CA SER A 59 8.39 1.57 23.10
C SER A 59 7.41 0.61 22.41
N LEU A 60 7.90 -0.48 21.82
CA LEU A 60 7.12 -1.35 20.91
C LEU A 60 7.46 -2.85 21.10
N PRO A 61 7.14 -3.47 22.25
CA PRO A 61 7.51 -4.86 22.54
C PRO A 61 6.94 -5.88 21.52
N ARG A 62 5.87 -5.54 20.78
CA ARG A 62 5.36 -6.36 19.68
C ARG A 62 6.23 -6.29 18.42
N ILE A 63 6.81 -5.12 18.13
CA ILE A 63 7.74 -4.92 17.03
C ILE A 63 9.07 -5.56 17.38
N ALA A 64 9.58 -5.39 18.61
CA ALA A 64 10.81 -6.04 19.08
C ALA A 64 10.81 -7.57 18.86
N LYS A 65 9.70 -8.24 19.17
CA LYS A 65 9.53 -9.70 18.91
C LYS A 65 9.57 -10.11 17.45
N ARG A 66 9.28 -9.17 16.55
CA ARG A 66 9.25 -9.38 15.10
C ARG A 66 10.35 -8.59 14.40
N PHE A 67 11.30 -8.04 15.15
CA PHE A 67 12.28 -7.10 14.64
C PHE A 67 13.08 -7.76 13.52
N ASP A 68 13.68 -8.92 13.79
CA ASP A 68 14.45 -9.69 12.80
C ASP A 68 13.62 -10.17 11.59
N ALA A 69 12.29 -10.21 11.71
CA ALA A 69 11.40 -10.56 10.60
C ALA A 69 10.98 -9.34 9.77
N LEU A 70 11.10 -8.13 10.33
CA LEU A 70 10.78 -6.86 9.69
C LEU A 70 12.03 -6.19 9.11
N ASP A 71 13.18 -6.37 9.77
CA ASP A 71 14.51 -5.91 9.39
C ASP A 71 15.06 -6.82 8.29
N GLY A 72 14.71 -6.46 7.05
CA GLY A 72 15.04 -7.26 5.87
C GLY A 72 16.48 -7.06 5.43
N ASN A 73 17.03 -5.86 5.66
CA ASN A 73 18.41 -5.53 5.34
C ASN A 73 19.41 -5.91 6.46
N ARG A 74 18.91 -6.25 7.66
CA ARG A 74 19.67 -6.64 8.85
C ARG A 74 20.65 -5.58 9.32
N ASP A 75 20.25 -4.31 9.20
CA ASP A 75 21.06 -3.18 9.66
C ASP A 75 20.84 -2.86 11.15
N GLY A 76 19.92 -3.57 11.83
CA GLY A 76 19.62 -3.36 13.23
C GLY A 76 18.63 -2.22 13.50
N GLN A 77 17.99 -1.70 12.45
CA GLN A 77 16.99 -0.63 12.48
C GLN A 77 15.81 -1.00 11.58
N LEU A 78 14.63 -0.44 11.85
CA LEU A 78 13.46 -0.59 10.98
C LEU A 78 13.18 0.72 10.28
N SER A 79 13.34 0.70 8.96
CA SER A 79 12.99 1.82 8.11
C SER A 79 11.49 1.87 7.83
N PRO A 80 10.93 3.06 7.55
CA PRO A 80 9.53 3.19 7.17
C PRO A 80 9.20 2.46 5.87
N ASP A 81 10.19 2.21 5.01
CA ASP A 81 10.01 1.44 3.78
C ASP A 81 9.90 -0.06 4.05
N GLU A 82 10.70 -0.61 4.97
CA GLU A 82 10.58 -2.01 5.42
C GLU A 82 9.25 -2.27 6.13
N LEU A 83 8.81 -1.35 6.99
CA LEU A 83 7.50 -1.42 7.62
C LEU A 83 6.37 -1.38 6.59
N ARG A 84 6.51 -0.58 5.53
CA ARG A 84 5.55 -0.54 4.42
C ARG A 84 5.57 -1.85 3.64
N ALA A 85 6.75 -2.39 3.32
CA ALA A 85 6.90 -3.65 2.61
C ALA A 85 6.26 -4.81 3.39
N ALA A 86 6.47 -4.86 4.70
CA ALA A 86 5.83 -5.84 5.59
C ALA A 86 4.29 -5.73 5.57
N MET A 87 3.76 -4.50 5.56
CA MET A 87 2.31 -4.29 5.43
C MET A 87 1.76 -4.70 4.07
N GLN A 88 2.48 -4.40 2.99
CA GLN A 88 2.09 -4.81 1.65
C GLN A 88 2.10 -6.33 1.50
N ALA A 89 3.11 -7.01 2.04
CA ALA A 89 3.16 -8.47 2.07
C ALA A 89 1.96 -9.06 2.83
N MET A 90 1.59 -8.47 3.96
CA MET A 90 0.43 -8.91 4.74
C MET A 90 -0.91 -8.64 4.04
N GLN A 91 -1.02 -7.51 3.32
CA GLN A 91 -2.21 -7.22 2.50
C GLN A 91 -2.34 -8.21 1.34
N GLN A 92 -1.25 -8.53 0.66
CA GLN A 92 -1.25 -9.52 -0.43
C GLN A 92 -1.59 -10.92 0.07
N ALA A 93 -1.09 -11.32 1.24
CA ALA A 93 -1.45 -12.59 1.87
C ALA A 93 -2.96 -12.64 2.16
N LYS A 94 -3.54 -11.55 2.68
CA LYS A 94 -4.97 -11.48 2.98
C LYS A 94 -5.86 -11.43 1.74
N GLN A 95 -5.37 -10.91 0.61
CA GLN A 95 -6.09 -10.91 -0.67
C GLN A 95 -6.04 -12.27 -1.39
N ARG A 96 -5.19 -13.19 -0.93
CA ARG A 96 -5.03 -14.53 -1.51
C ARG A 96 -5.85 -15.62 -0.81
N GLU A 97 -6.62 -15.26 0.21
CA GLU A 97 -7.54 -16.20 0.87
C GLU A 97 -8.98 -15.93 0.40
N PRO A 98 -9.62 -16.86 -0.34
CA PRO A 98 -11.00 -16.75 -0.81
C PRO A 98 -12.04 -17.02 0.29
#